data_AF-A0A7S2C530-F1
#
_entry.id   AF-A0A7S2C530-F1
#
_cell.length_a   1.000
_cell.length_b   1.000
_cell.length_c   1.000
_cell.angle_alpha   90.00
_cell.angle_beta   90.00
_cell.angle_gamma   90.00
#
_symmetry.space_group_name_H-M   'P 1'
#
loop_
_entity.id
_entity.type
_entity.pdbx_description
1 polymer ?
#
loop_
_entity_poly.entity_id
_entity_poly.type
_entity_poly.pdbx_seq_one_letter_code
_entity_poly.pdbx_strand_id
1 'polypeptide(L)'
;LNQFLQNYLADEAIDIVRRRQVYRYFGTFSKAFLTMFEYMLANWPPASRVLTEDVNEFFIFFILGYQLLVGFAVVKVIMGVFLQVTFNVAATDDIIMVSQKERAIASHTKKISRLFMAADQDGNGVLDKMEFREMVEDPVIRQWLASMDCDVSLFARDPD
;
A
#
# COMPACT_ATOMS: atom_id res chain seq x y z
N LEU A 1 26.53 10.83 -18.53
CA LEU A 1 27.13 12.10 -18.05
C LEU A 1 28.67 12.07 -18.11
N ASN A 2 29.35 11.15 -17.41
CA ASN A 2 30.82 11.07 -17.38
C ASN A 2 31.48 11.05 -18.78
N GLN A 3 30.99 10.22 -19.72
CA GLN A 3 31.55 10.15 -21.09
C GLN A 3 31.39 11.45 -21.88
N PHE A 4 30.29 12.19 -21.71
CA PHE A 4 30.06 13.48 -22.38
C PHE A 4 31.01 14.58 -21.88
N LEU A 5 31.50 14.45 -20.64
CA LEU A 5 32.41 15.41 -20.02
C LEU A 5 33.88 15.11 -20.32
N GLN A 6 34.20 13.95 -20.93
CA GLN A 6 35.59 13.60 -21.24
C GLN A 6 36.22 14.59 -22.22
N ASN A 7 35.47 15.05 -23.22
CA ASN A 7 35.96 16.05 -24.17
C ASN A 7 36.30 17.38 -23.48
N TYR A 8 35.43 17.85 -22.59
CA TYR A 8 35.66 19.06 -21.79
C TYR A 8 36.87 18.89 -20.84
N LEU A 9 37.04 17.71 -20.25
CA LEU A 9 38.14 17.43 -19.32
C LEU A 9 39.50 17.25 -20.03
N ALA A 10 39.50 16.85 -21.31
CA ALA A 10 40.67 16.66 -22.13
C ALA A 10 41.16 17.95 -22.80
N ASP A 11 40.32 18.99 -22.88
CA ASP A 11 40.67 20.26 -23.51
C ASP A 11 41.68 21.05 -22.67
N GLU A 12 42.90 21.24 -23.18
CA GLU A 12 43.96 22.01 -22.52
C GLU A 12 43.79 23.53 -22.64
N ALA A 13 42.90 24.01 -23.51
CA ALA A 13 42.58 25.44 -23.58
C ALA A 13 41.72 25.91 -22.40
N ILE A 14 41.06 24.98 -21.70
CA ILE A 14 40.20 25.26 -20.54
C ILE A 14 41.05 25.33 -19.28
N ASP A 15 40.79 26.34 -18.45
CA ASP A 15 41.48 26.55 -17.19
C ASP A 15 41.46 25.28 -16.30
N ILE A 16 42.63 24.96 -15.74
CA ILE A 16 42.87 23.77 -14.93
C ILE A 16 41.99 23.75 -13.69
N VAL A 17 41.65 24.92 -13.13
CA VAL A 17 40.79 25.01 -11.95
C VAL A 17 39.38 24.53 -12.30
N ARG A 18 38.80 24.99 -13.42
CA ARG A 18 37.47 24.55 -13.88
C ARG A 18 37.44 23.06 -14.20
N ARG A 19 38.44 22.55 -14.93
CA ARG A 19 38.58 21.12 -15.21
C ARG A 19 38.66 20.29 -13.93
N ARG A 20 39.39 20.76 -12.92
CA ARG A 20 39.50 20.08 -11.63
C ARG A 20 38.17 20.04 -10.88
N GLN A 21 37.37 21.10 -10.95
CA GLN A 21 36.03 21.13 -10.35
C GLN A 21 35.09 20.11 -11.01
N VAL A 22 35.03 20.09 -12.34
CA VAL A 22 34.23 19.09 -13.08
C VAL A 22 34.74 17.66 -12.80
N TYR A 23 36.06 17.46 -12.74
CA TYR A 23 36.66 16.16 -12.41
C TYR A 23 36.40 15.71 -10.97
N ARG A 24 36.21 16.65 -10.03
CA ARG A 24 35.89 16.33 -8.63
C ARG A 24 34.56 15.61 -8.51
N TYR A 25 33.56 16.05 -9.25
CA TYR A 25 32.20 15.50 -9.23
C TYR A 25 31.98 14.40 -10.28
N PHE A 26 32.50 14.58 -11.49
CA PHE A 26 32.13 13.71 -12.63
C PHE A 26 33.33 13.06 -13.32
N GLY A 27 34.54 13.11 -12.75
CA GLY A 27 35.75 12.66 -13.42
C GLY A 27 35.86 11.15 -13.63
N THR A 28 35.32 10.35 -12.70
CA THR A 28 35.29 8.89 -12.78
C THR A 28 33.87 8.38 -12.55
N PHE A 29 33.62 7.10 -12.87
CA PHE A 29 32.34 6.46 -12.58
C PHE A 29 31.95 6.58 -11.11
N SER A 30 32.84 6.24 -10.17
CA SER A 30 32.54 6.28 -8.74
C SER A 30 32.24 7.68 -8.22
N LYS A 31 32.92 8.71 -8.75
CA LYS A 31 32.64 10.11 -8.41
C LYS A 31 31.28 10.54 -8.94
N ALA A 32 31.00 10.25 -10.21
CA ALA A 32 29.71 10.55 -10.80
C ALA A 32 28.58 9.83 -10.07
N PHE A 33 28.78 8.57 -9.68
CA PHE A 33 27.83 7.81 -8.87
C PHE A 33 27.58 8.45 -7.51
N LEU A 34 28.64 8.84 -6.80
CA LEU A 34 28.51 9.57 -5.53
C LEU A 34 27.75 10.89 -5.72
N THR A 35 28.03 11.65 -6.78
CA THR A 35 27.31 12.90 -7.07
C THR A 35 25.84 12.67 -7.42
N MET A 36 25.50 11.61 -8.15
CA MET A 36 24.10 11.25 -8.38
C MET A 36 23.38 10.83 -7.09
N PHE A 37 24.09 10.20 -6.15
CA PHE A 37 23.59 9.90 -4.82
C PHE A 37 23.38 11.18 -3.99
N GLU A 38 24.32 12.13 -4.03
CA GLU A 38 24.15 13.46 -3.42
C GLU A 38 22.95 14.21 -4.01
N TYR A 39 22.70 14.06 -5.31
CA TYR A 39 21.52 14.64 -5.96
C TYR A 39 20.23 14.08 -5.36
N MET A 40 20.17 12.76 -5.13
CA MET A 40 19.02 12.10 -4.52
C MET A 40 18.74 12.62 -3.09
N LEU A 41 19.79 12.94 -2.33
CA LEU A 41 19.70 13.44 -0.94
C LEU A 41 19.59 14.97 -0.84
N ALA A 42 19.11 15.63 -1.89
CA ALA A 42 18.88 17.08 -1.96
C ALA A 42 20.14 17.98 -1.89
N ASN A 43 21.36 17.44 -1.92
CA ASN A 43 22.61 18.22 -2.01
C ASN A 43 23.05 18.47 -3.47
N TRP A 44 22.10 18.68 -4.36
CA TRP A 44 22.33 18.84 -5.80
C TRP A 44 22.90 20.21 -6.24
N PRO A 45 22.65 21.37 -5.57
CA PRO A 45 23.04 22.67 -6.13
C PRO A 45 24.54 22.86 -6.42
N PRO A 46 25.50 22.44 -5.55
CA PRO A 46 26.92 22.70 -5.79
C PRO A 46 27.45 22.04 -7.07
N ALA A 47 27.21 20.74 -7.24
CA ALA A 47 27.64 20.02 -8.43
C ALA A 47 26.84 20.40 -9.69
N SER A 48 25.59 20.86 -9.53
CA SER A 48 24.76 21.36 -10.62
C SER A 48 25.26 22.70 -11.17
N ARG A 49 25.71 23.60 -10.30
CA ARG A 49 26.32 24.88 -10.70
C ARG A 49 27.62 24.67 -11.44
N VAL A 50 28.48 23.74 -10.98
CA VAL A 50 29.69 23.37 -11.74
C VAL A 50 29.38 22.92 -13.17
N LEU A 51 28.33 22.11 -13.36
CA LEU A 51 27.92 21.69 -14.71
C LEU A 51 27.36 22.82 -15.57
N THR A 52 26.54 23.70 -14.98
CA THR A 52 25.81 24.74 -15.71
C THR A 52 26.67 25.97 -15.98
N GLU A 53 27.53 26.36 -15.04
CA GLU A 53 28.37 27.55 -15.11
C GLU A 53 29.71 27.27 -15.82
N ASP A 54 30.34 26.10 -15.59
CA ASP A 54 31.65 25.81 -16.19
C ASP A 54 31.56 25.06 -17.52
N VAL A 55 30.56 24.18 -17.70
CA VAL A 55 30.48 23.31 -18.90
C VAL A 55 29.45 23.84 -19.90
N ASN A 56 28.17 23.80 -19.54
CA ASN A 56 27.09 24.23 -20.42
C ASN A 56 25.77 24.41 -19.65
N GLU A 57 25.10 25.54 -19.87
CA GLU A 57 23.79 25.83 -19.27
C GLU A 57 22.72 24.78 -19.61
N PHE A 58 22.79 24.12 -20.78
CA PHE A 58 21.85 23.06 -21.18
C PHE A 58 21.76 21.89 -20.19
N PHE A 59 22.76 21.68 -19.34
CA PHE A 59 22.69 20.65 -18.29
C PHE A 59 21.57 20.92 -17.27
N ILE A 60 21.05 22.15 -17.17
CA ILE A 60 19.94 22.49 -16.27
C ILE A 60 18.69 21.65 -16.55
N PHE A 61 18.38 21.37 -17.82
CA PHE A 61 17.21 20.57 -18.19
C PHE A 61 17.34 19.13 -17.67
N PHE A 62 18.54 18.55 -17.75
CA PHE A 62 18.80 17.20 -17.26
C PHE A 62 18.75 17.15 -15.72
N ILE A 63 19.31 18.16 -15.04
CA ILE A 63 19.34 18.24 -13.58
C ILE A 63 17.91 18.40 -13.02
N LEU A 64 17.12 19.32 -13.58
CA LEU A 64 15.73 19.54 -13.16
C LEU A 64 14.86 18.31 -13.49
N GLY A 65 15.05 17.71 -14.67
CA GLY A 65 14.36 16.47 -15.04
C GLY A 65 14.65 15.33 -14.06
N TYR A 66 15.92 15.15 -13.67
CA TYR A 66 16.29 14.17 -12.65
C TYR A 66 15.61 14.47 -11.30
N GLN A 67 15.54 15.73 -10.88
CA GLN A 67 14.89 16.05 -9.60
C GLN A 67 13.38 15.88 -9.58
N LEU A 68 12.72 16.22 -10.69
CA LEU A 68 11.28 16.03 -10.82
C LEU A 68 10.90 14.54 -10.82
N LEU A 69 11.74 13.68 -11.39
CA LEU A 69 11.47 12.25 -11.45
C LEU A 69 11.96 11.52 -10.19
N VAL A 70 13.27 11.54 -9.93
CA VAL A 70 13.88 10.72 -8.87
C VAL A 70 13.72 11.38 -7.50
N GLY A 71 14.00 12.68 -7.39
CA GLY A 71 13.86 13.42 -6.12
C GLY A 71 12.44 13.35 -5.58
N PHE A 72 11.45 13.61 -6.45
CA PHE A 72 10.04 13.50 -6.06
C PHE A 72 9.62 12.06 -5.75
N ALA A 73 10.06 11.07 -6.55
CA ALA A 73 9.72 9.67 -6.31
C ALA A 73 10.20 9.19 -4.93
N VAL A 74 11.44 9.50 -4.54
CA VAL A 74 11.98 9.10 -3.22
C VAL A 74 11.15 9.69 -2.08
N VAL A 75 10.83 10.98 -2.13
CA VAL A 75 9.98 11.63 -1.12
C VAL A 75 8.59 10.98 -1.06
N LYS A 76 7.99 10.66 -2.21
CA LYS A 76 6.67 10.01 -2.27
C LYS A 76 6.68 8.58 -1.73
N VAL A 77 7.72 7.81 -2.00
CA VAL A 77 7.86 6.46 -1.44
C VAL A 77 7.96 6.53 0.08
N ILE A 78 8.81 7.40 0.62
CA ILE A 78 8.96 7.58 2.07
C ILE A 78 7.62 8.01 2.70
N MET A 79 6.96 9.02 2.12
CA MET A 79 5.65 9.49 2.58
C MET A 79 4.58 8.40 2.53
N GLY A 80 4.59 7.56 1.48
CA GLY A 80 3.69 6.41 1.35
C GLY A 80 3.91 5.37 2.45
N VAL A 81 5.16 5.05 2.76
CA VAL A 81 5.50 4.13 3.87
C VAL A 81 5.04 4.70 5.21
N PHE A 82 5.30 5.98 5.48
CA PHE A 82 4.81 6.62 6.70
C PHE A 82 3.29 6.57 6.81
N LEU A 83 2.57 6.91 5.72
CA LEU A 83 1.12 6.87 5.69
C LEU A 83 0.58 5.46 5.95
N GLN A 84 1.21 4.43 5.35
CA GLN A 84 0.82 3.05 5.58
C GLN A 84 1.01 2.62 7.03
N VAL A 85 2.13 2.99 7.65
CA VAL A 85 2.36 2.74 9.08
C VAL A 85 1.32 3.47 9.93
N THR A 86 1.04 4.74 9.64
CA THR A 86 0.02 5.52 10.36
C THR A 86 -1.37 4.88 10.25
N PHE A 87 -1.78 4.45 9.05
CA PHE A 87 -3.06 3.76 8.87
C PHE A 87 -3.12 2.40 9.57
N ASN A 88 -2.04 1.62 9.56
CA ASN A 88 -1.98 0.35 10.29
C ASN A 88 -2.10 0.57 11.80
N VAL A 89 -1.42 1.57 12.37
CA VAL A 89 -1.52 1.89 13.80
C VAL A 89 -2.94 2.35 14.14
N ALA A 90 -3.53 3.24 13.33
CA ALA A 90 -4.91 3.69 13.51
C ALA A 90 -5.95 2.56 13.33
N ALA A 91 -5.66 1.57 12.48
CA ALA A 91 -6.53 0.40 12.30
C ALA A 91 -6.42 -0.59 13.48
N THR A 92 -5.29 -0.61 14.18
CA THR A 92 -5.09 -1.41 15.40
C THR A 92 -5.72 -0.75 16.64
N ASP A 93 -6.47 0.35 16.50
CA ASP A 93 -7.34 0.83 17.58
C ASP A 93 -8.48 -0.19 17.80
N ASP A 94 -8.19 -1.18 18.65
CA ASP A 94 -8.97 -2.39 18.97
C ASP A 94 -10.45 -2.12 19.27
N ILE A 95 -10.80 -0.90 19.69
CA ILE A 95 -12.18 -0.50 19.99
C ILE A 95 -13.08 -0.64 18.75
N ILE A 96 -12.60 -0.25 17.56
CA ILE A 96 -13.42 -0.33 16.35
C ILE A 96 -13.60 -1.79 15.94
N MET A 97 -12.51 -2.57 15.93
CA MET A 97 -12.55 -3.98 15.52
C MET A 97 -13.40 -4.83 16.48
N VAL A 98 -13.27 -4.63 17.79
CA VAL A 98 -14.12 -5.28 18.80
C VAL A 98 -15.58 -4.86 18.61
N SER A 99 -15.87 -3.57 18.43
CA SER A 99 -17.25 -3.11 18.23
C SER A 99 -17.90 -3.67 16.95
N GLN A 100 -17.12 -3.84 15.87
CA GLN A 100 -17.62 -4.42 14.62
C GLN A 100 -17.94 -5.91 14.79
N LYS A 101 -17.07 -6.65 15.50
CA LYS A 101 -17.30 -8.07 15.81
C LYS A 101 -18.51 -8.25 16.74
N GLU A 102 -18.64 -7.43 17.77
CA GLU A 102 -19.81 -7.42 18.66
C GLU A 102 -21.11 -7.10 17.90
N ARG A 103 -21.09 -6.10 17.00
CA ARG A 103 -22.24 -5.75 16.16
C ARG A 103 -22.62 -6.88 15.20
N ALA A 104 -21.63 -7.56 14.62
CA ALA A 104 -21.87 -8.72 13.77
C ALA A 104 -22.55 -9.83 14.57
N ILE A 105 -21.99 -10.22 15.72
CA ILE A 105 -22.58 -11.24 16.61
C ILE A 105 -23.99 -10.85 17.02
N ALA A 106 -24.22 -9.61 17.47
CA ALA A 106 -25.55 -9.13 17.86
C ALA A 106 -26.55 -9.17 16.69
N SER A 107 -26.12 -8.83 15.48
CA SER A 107 -26.96 -8.92 14.27
C SER A 107 -27.29 -10.37 13.92
N HIS A 108 -26.32 -11.28 14.02
CA HIS A 108 -26.51 -12.71 13.80
C HIS A 108 -27.47 -13.30 14.83
N THR A 109 -27.25 -13.06 16.13
CA THR A 109 -28.14 -13.53 17.20
C THR A 109 -29.57 -13.03 17.01
N LYS A 110 -29.75 -11.76 16.62
CA LYS A 110 -31.08 -11.20 16.38
C LYS A 110 -31.79 -11.84 15.18
N LYS A 111 -31.05 -12.14 14.12
CA LYS A 111 -31.55 -12.80 12.91
C LYS A 111 -31.95 -14.25 13.20
N ILE A 112 -31.09 -14.99 13.88
CA ILE A 112 -31.33 -16.38 14.29
C ILE A 112 -32.53 -16.41 15.24
N SER A 113 -32.54 -15.59 16.30
CA SER A 113 -33.65 -15.53 17.24
C SER A 113 -34.99 -15.25 16.55
N ARG A 114 -35.03 -14.37 15.54
CA ARG A 114 -36.25 -14.14 14.75
C ARG A 114 -36.69 -15.34 13.92
N LEU A 115 -35.74 -16.07 13.34
CA LEU A 115 -36.06 -17.29 12.59
C LEU A 115 -36.62 -18.35 13.54
N PHE A 116 -35.96 -18.58 14.67
CA PHE A 116 -36.41 -19.55 15.68
C PHE A 116 -37.78 -19.19 16.25
N MET A 117 -38.05 -17.92 16.58
CA MET A 117 -39.37 -17.47 17.02
C MET A 117 -40.46 -17.59 15.93
N ALA A 118 -40.09 -17.58 14.65
CA ALA A 118 -41.05 -17.78 13.56
C ALA A 118 -41.34 -19.26 13.29
N ALA A 119 -40.43 -20.15 13.68
CA ALA A 119 -40.54 -21.60 13.53
C ALA A 119 -41.14 -22.28 14.78
N ASP A 120 -41.05 -21.66 15.95
CA ASP A 120 -41.72 -22.05 17.20
C ASP A 120 -43.24 -21.85 17.09
N GLN A 121 -43.97 -22.93 16.82
CA GLN A 121 -45.42 -22.91 16.58
C GLN A 121 -46.21 -23.00 17.88
N ASP A 122 -45.67 -23.67 18.89
CA ASP A 122 -46.33 -23.85 20.19
C ASP A 122 -46.03 -22.72 21.19
N GLY A 123 -45.06 -21.85 20.88
CA GLY A 123 -44.69 -20.66 21.64
C GLY A 123 -43.95 -20.97 22.94
N ASN A 124 -43.35 -22.16 23.05
CA ASN A 124 -42.68 -22.61 24.26
C ASN A 124 -41.24 -22.03 24.40
N GLY A 125 -40.74 -21.33 23.37
CA GLY A 125 -39.41 -20.71 23.34
C GLY A 125 -38.26 -21.68 23.03
N VAL A 126 -38.54 -22.94 22.70
CA VAL A 126 -37.60 -23.97 22.27
C VAL A 126 -38.08 -24.58 20.94
N LEU A 127 -37.13 -25.00 20.10
CA LEU A 127 -37.49 -25.64 18.83
C LEU A 127 -37.53 -27.15 19.01
N ASP A 128 -38.67 -27.78 18.77
CA ASP A 128 -38.78 -29.23 18.81
C ASP A 128 -38.25 -29.89 17.50
N LYS A 129 -38.15 -31.22 17.50
CA LYS A 129 -37.61 -31.97 16.34
C LYS A 129 -38.51 -31.86 15.10
N MET A 130 -39.83 -31.71 15.28
CA MET A 130 -40.78 -31.58 14.17
C MET A 130 -40.73 -30.16 13.58
N GLU A 131 -40.78 -29.13 14.41
CA GLU A 131 -40.65 -27.72 14.03
C GLU A 131 -39.32 -27.45 13.33
N PHE A 132 -38.23 -28.03 13.82
CA PHE A 132 -36.93 -27.96 13.16
C PHE A 132 -36.96 -28.61 11.77
N ARG A 133 -37.63 -29.76 11.63
CA ARG A 133 -37.74 -30.47 10.34
C ARG A 133 -38.53 -29.65 9.33
N GLU A 134 -39.69 -29.13 9.73
CA GLU A 134 -40.52 -28.26 8.89
C GLU A 134 -39.77 -26.98 8.48
N MET A 135 -39.01 -26.38 9.40
CA MET A 135 -38.20 -25.20 9.13
C MET A 135 -37.08 -25.46 8.11
N VAL A 136 -36.42 -26.61 8.16
CA VAL A 136 -35.29 -26.97 7.28
C VAL A 136 -35.76 -27.50 5.91
N GLU A 137 -37.03 -27.86 5.76
CA GLU A 137 -37.67 -28.18 4.47
C GLU A 137 -37.78 -26.95 3.56
N ASP A 138 -37.86 -25.73 4.11
CA ASP A 138 -37.83 -24.51 3.31
C ASP A 138 -36.44 -24.29 2.67
N PRO A 139 -36.32 -24.32 1.33
CA PRO A 139 -35.06 -24.14 0.63
C PRO A 139 -34.41 -22.77 0.88
N VAL A 140 -35.20 -21.73 1.17
CA VAL A 140 -34.70 -20.39 1.50
C VAL A 140 -34.04 -20.38 2.87
N ILE A 141 -34.66 -21.02 3.86
CA ILE A 141 -34.11 -21.13 5.22
C ILE A 141 -32.84 -21.98 5.22
N ARG A 142 -32.82 -23.07 4.44
CA ARG A 142 -31.62 -23.91 4.27
C ARG A 142 -30.44 -23.14 3.67
N GLN A 143 -30.68 -22.38 2.62
CA GLN A 143 -29.64 -21.56 1.99
C GLN A 143 -29.16 -20.44 2.93
N TRP A 144 -30.08 -19.88 3.72
CA TRP A 144 -29.77 -18.88 4.71
C TRP A 144 -28.93 -19.43 5.87
N LEU A 145 -29.26 -20.61 6.41
CA LEU A 145 -28.46 -21.30 7.43
C LEU A 145 -27.07 -21.69 6.90
N ALA A 146 -26.99 -22.18 5.65
CA ALA A 146 -25.71 -22.47 5.00
C ALA A 146 -24.85 -21.21 4.83
N SER A 147 -25.45 -20.05 4.58
CA SER A 147 -24.74 -18.76 4.54
C SER A 147 -24.21 -18.28 5.90
N MET A 148 -24.64 -18.92 6.99
CA MET A 148 -24.17 -18.68 8.36
C MET A 148 -23.19 -19.76 8.84
N ASP A 149 -22.59 -20.53 7.93
CA ASP A 149 -21.75 -21.71 8.23
C ASP A 149 -22.47 -22.81 9.05
N CYS A 150 -23.81 -22.80 9.08
CA CYS A 150 -24.63 -23.88 9.63
C CYS A 150 -25.10 -24.80 8.49
N ASP A 151 -24.32 -25.85 8.23
CA ASP A 151 -24.71 -26.86 7.25
C ASP A 151 -25.75 -27.83 7.83
N VAL A 152 -27.00 -27.68 7.39
CA VAL A 152 -28.13 -28.54 7.74
C VAL A 152 -28.47 -29.56 6.66
N SER A 153 -27.63 -29.69 5.60
CA SER A 153 -27.86 -30.62 4.50
C SER A 153 -27.90 -32.10 4.94
N LEU A 154 -27.26 -32.42 6.07
CA LEU A 154 -27.27 -33.76 6.66
C LEU A 154 -28.65 -34.18 7.20
N PHE A 155 -29.44 -33.24 7.72
CA PHE A 155 -30.77 -33.53 8.31
C PHE A 155 -31.88 -33.66 7.27
N ALA A 156 -31.67 -33.12 6.06
CA ALA A 156 -32.62 -33.23 4.96
C ALA A 156 -32.55 -34.58 4.23
N ARG A 157 -31.62 -35.48 4.61
CA ARG A 157 -31.27 -36.68 3.86
C ARG A 157 -31.70 -38.00 4.50
N ASP A 158 -32.40 -37.97 5.63
CA ASP A 158 -33.02 -39.16 6.25
C ASP A 158 -34.51 -39.25 5.88
N PRO A 159 -34.87 -40.12 4.91
CA PRO A 159 -36.21 -40.63 4.78
C PRO A 159 -36.30 -41.93 5.58
N ASP A 160 -36.44 -41.86 6.90
CA ASP A 160 -37.02 -42.92 7.77
C ASP A 160 -37.26 -42.37 9.20
#